data_AF-A0A965B7B9-F1
#
_entry.id   AF-A0A965B7B9-F1
#
_cell.length_a   1.000
_cell.length_b   1.000
_cell.length_c   1.000
_cell.angle_alpha   90.00
_cell.angle_beta   90.00
_cell.angle_gamma   90.00
#
_symmetry.space_group_name_H-M   'P 1'
#
loop_
_entity.id
_entity.type
_entity.pdbx_description
1 polymer ?
#
loop_
_entity_poly.entity_id
_entity_poly.type
_entity_poly.pdbx_seq_one_letter_code
_entity_poly.pdbx_strand_id
1 'polypeptide(L)'
;SGAQNVEAAKAFLLYVTSPDVQTWINSGDALGQLPVNSQASVSDDKFIQQGFNMLSNNAGGGIMQFFDRDFPAEMASVGMEGLQEFMVFPDNLEDILARLEDTRQRIYK
;
A
#
# COMPACT_ATOMS: atom_id res chain seq x y z
N SER A 1 0.38 11.95 -18.83
CA SER A 1 -0.10 12.12 -20.23
C SER A 1 1.00 11.63 -21.18
N GLY A 2 0.68 11.15 -22.38
CA GLY A 2 1.67 10.62 -23.34
C GLY A 2 1.43 9.21 -23.88
N ALA A 3 0.29 8.58 -23.56
CA ALA A 3 -0.04 7.26 -24.11
C ALA A 3 -0.40 7.35 -25.61
N GLN A 4 0.18 6.45 -26.41
CA GLN A 4 -0.05 6.41 -27.87
C GLN A 4 -1.41 5.81 -28.25
N ASN A 5 -2.02 4.99 -27.37
CA ASN A 5 -3.30 4.35 -27.62
C ASN A 5 -4.18 4.35 -26.36
N VAL A 6 -4.84 5.48 -26.11
CA VAL A 6 -5.67 5.71 -24.93
C VAL A 6 -6.91 4.80 -24.92
N GLU A 7 -7.51 4.53 -26.07
CA GLU A 7 -8.73 3.73 -26.15
C GLU A 7 -8.49 2.27 -25.78
N ALA A 8 -7.41 1.66 -26.29
CA ALA A 8 -7.03 0.31 -25.88
C ALA A 8 -6.67 0.25 -24.38
N ALA A 9 -5.99 1.27 -23.84
CA ALA A 9 -5.67 1.33 -22.42
C ALA A 9 -6.94 1.36 -21.55
N LYS A 10 -7.96 2.15 -21.93
CA LYS A 10 -9.26 2.16 -21.25
C LYS A 10 -9.97 0.81 -21.36
N ALA A 11 -9.98 0.20 -22.54
CA ALA A 11 -10.59 -1.12 -22.74
C ALA A 11 -9.93 -2.19 -21.86
N PHE A 12 -8.60 -2.16 -21.74
CA PHE A 12 -7.86 -3.05 -20.84
C PHE A 12 -8.19 -2.77 -19.37
N LEU A 13 -8.25 -1.50 -18.94
CA LEU A 13 -8.63 -1.15 -17.57
C LEU A 13 -10.05 -1.63 -17.23
N LEU A 14 -11.00 -1.55 -18.15
CA LEU A 14 -12.35 -2.09 -17.97
C LEU A 14 -12.33 -3.61 -17.84
N TYR A 15 -11.53 -4.29 -18.66
CA TYR A 15 -11.40 -5.74 -18.61
C TYR A 15 -10.78 -6.21 -17.29
N VAL A 16 -9.61 -5.67 -16.90
CA VAL A 16 -8.88 -6.11 -15.69
C VAL A 16 -9.61 -5.78 -14.40
N THR A 17 -10.46 -4.75 -14.40
CA THR A 17 -11.29 -4.40 -13.24
C THR A 17 -12.67 -5.07 -13.25
N SER A 18 -13.00 -5.90 -14.25
CA SER A 18 -14.28 -6.63 -14.30
C SER A 18 -14.40 -7.65 -13.15
N PRO A 19 -15.64 -7.98 -12.69
CA PRO A 19 -15.84 -8.91 -11.58
C PRO A 19 -15.21 -10.29 -11.82
N ASP A 20 -15.35 -10.84 -13.02
CA ASP A 20 -14.81 -12.16 -13.37
C ASP A 20 -13.29 -12.18 -13.34
N VAL A 21 -12.64 -11.17 -13.95
CA VAL A 21 -11.18 -11.08 -13.96
C VAL A 21 -10.64 -10.83 -12.55
N GLN A 22 -11.28 -9.94 -11.77
CA GLN A 22 -10.89 -9.70 -10.38
C GLN A 22 -11.06 -10.93 -9.50
N THR A 23 -12.11 -11.73 -9.72
CA THR A 23 -12.30 -13.02 -9.02
C THR A 23 -11.18 -13.99 -9.36
N TRP A 24 -10.84 -14.09 -10.65
CA TRP A 24 -9.82 -15.01 -11.12
C TRP A 24 -8.41 -14.61 -10.68
N ILE A 25 -7.95 -13.38 -10.94
CA ILE A 25 -6.57 -12.97 -10.64
C ILE A 25 -6.28 -12.94 -9.14
N ASN A 26 -7.28 -12.67 -8.30
CA ASN A 26 -7.11 -12.58 -6.85
C ASN A 26 -7.41 -13.91 -6.14
N SER A 27 -7.73 -14.97 -6.89
CA SER A 27 -7.86 -16.31 -6.32
C SER A 27 -6.57 -16.76 -5.65
N GLY A 28 -6.69 -17.72 -4.71
CA GLY A 28 -5.55 -18.22 -3.92
C GLY A 28 -4.45 -18.87 -4.78
N ASP A 29 -4.82 -19.49 -5.91
CA ASP A 29 -3.88 -20.10 -6.86
C ASP A 29 -3.23 -19.08 -7.82
N ALA A 30 -3.64 -17.81 -7.74
CA ALA A 30 -3.14 -16.71 -8.55
C ALA A 30 -2.38 -15.68 -7.65
N LEU A 31 -2.85 -14.43 -7.56
CA LEU A 31 -2.19 -13.40 -6.75
C LEU A 31 -2.47 -13.56 -5.25
N GLY A 32 -3.59 -14.18 -4.86
CA GLY A 32 -3.97 -14.32 -3.45
C GLY A 32 -4.18 -12.99 -2.72
N GLN A 33 -4.86 -12.03 -3.36
CA GLN A 33 -5.10 -10.69 -2.80
C GLN A 33 -6.60 -10.44 -2.55
N LEU A 34 -6.94 -9.29 -1.96
CA LEU A 34 -8.31 -8.83 -1.90
C LEU A 34 -8.69 -8.13 -3.21
N PRO A 35 -9.80 -8.51 -3.87
CA PRO A 35 -10.22 -7.86 -5.09
C PRO A 35 -10.67 -6.42 -4.82
N VAL A 36 -10.36 -5.52 -5.75
CA VAL A 36 -10.79 -4.12 -5.66
C VAL A 36 -12.21 -3.91 -6.19
N ASN A 37 -12.70 -4.82 -7.03
CA ASN A 37 -14.08 -4.80 -7.48
C ASN A 37 -14.99 -5.46 -6.43
N SER A 38 -15.96 -4.72 -5.92
CA SER A 38 -16.88 -5.17 -4.88
C SER A 38 -17.84 -6.30 -5.30
N GLN A 39 -17.97 -6.57 -6.60
CA GLN A 39 -18.77 -7.67 -7.15
C GLN A 39 -17.96 -8.95 -7.39
N ALA A 40 -16.63 -8.90 -7.22
CA ALA A 40 -15.78 -10.07 -7.34
C ALA A 40 -15.89 -10.97 -6.10
N SER A 41 -15.63 -12.27 -6.27
CA SER A 41 -15.55 -13.19 -5.14
C SER A 41 -14.22 -13.04 -4.40
N VAL A 42 -14.29 -13.15 -3.07
CA VAL A 42 -13.12 -13.16 -2.18
C VAL A 42 -12.74 -14.60 -1.88
N SER A 43 -11.45 -14.93 -1.87
CA SER A 43 -10.96 -16.27 -1.55
C SER A 43 -11.38 -16.72 -0.14
N ASP A 44 -11.68 -18.02 0.03
CA ASP A 44 -11.99 -18.64 1.33
C ASP A 44 -10.76 -18.78 2.26
N ASP A 45 -9.58 -18.30 1.85
CA ASP A 45 -8.41 -18.29 2.72
C ASP A 45 -8.69 -17.49 4.02
N LYS A 46 -8.34 -18.09 5.16
CA LYS A 46 -8.65 -17.53 6.48
C LYS A 46 -8.04 -16.14 6.68
N PHE A 47 -6.83 -15.88 6.17
CA PHE A 47 -6.16 -14.59 6.38
C PHE A 47 -6.76 -13.54 5.47
N ILE A 48 -7.12 -13.91 4.23
CA ILE A 48 -7.83 -13.02 3.30
C ILE A 48 -9.19 -12.61 3.89
N GLN A 49 -9.97 -13.55 4.42
CA GLN A 49 -11.26 -13.26 5.05
C GLN A 49 -11.15 -12.35 6.28
N GLN A 50 -10.17 -12.61 7.16
CA GLN A 50 -9.93 -11.75 8.32
C GLN A 50 -9.46 -10.35 7.90
N GLY A 51 -8.57 -10.26 6.91
CA GLY A 51 -8.13 -9.00 6.32
C GLY A 51 -9.27 -8.21 5.69
N PHE A 52 -10.16 -8.86 4.95
CA PHE A 52 -11.36 -8.25 4.37
C PHE A 52 -12.24 -7.63 5.47
N ASN A 53 -12.60 -8.42 6.48
CA ASN A 53 -13.44 -7.92 7.58
C ASN A 53 -12.78 -6.74 8.31
N MET A 54 -11.48 -6.82 8.59
CA MET A 54 -10.74 -5.74 9.23
C MET A 54 -10.79 -4.45 8.39
N LEU A 55 -10.49 -4.54 7.10
CA LEU A 55 -10.44 -3.38 6.20
C LEU A 55 -11.83 -2.81 5.89
N SER A 56 -12.84 -3.64 5.70
CA SER A 56 -14.19 -3.21 5.32
C SER A 56 -15.01 -2.66 6.48
N ASN A 57 -14.82 -3.18 7.69
CA ASN A 57 -15.69 -2.87 8.82
C ASN A 57 -14.98 -2.18 9.99
N ASN A 58 -13.67 -2.36 10.14
CA ASN A 58 -12.93 -1.89 11.33
C ASN A 58 -11.93 -0.76 11.02
N ALA A 59 -11.65 -0.43 9.77
CA ALA A 59 -10.74 0.64 9.36
C ALA A 59 -11.37 2.05 9.46
N GLY A 60 -11.99 2.38 10.60
CA GLY A 60 -12.71 3.65 10.81
C GLY A 60 -11.83 4.90 10.74
N GLY A 61 -10.51 4.75 10.97
CA GLY A 61 -9.52 5.83 10.82
C GLY A 61 -9.00 6.01 9.39
N GLY A 62 -9.48 5.21 8.43
CA GLY A 62 -8.97 5.15 7.06
C GLY A 62 -7.97 4.00 6.85
N ILE A 63 -7.63 3.75 5.59
CA ILE A 63 -6.67 2.74 5.17
C ILE A 63 -5.39 3.46 4.72
N MET A 64 -4.30 3.27 5.46
CA MET A 64 -2.99 3.82 5.10
C MET A 64 -2.36 2.97 3.99
N GLN A 65 -1.63 3.63 3.08
CA GLN A 65 -0.99 2.98 1.93
C GLN A 65 0.43 2.46 2.24
N PHE A 66 0.81 2.31 3.51
CA PHE A 66 2.20 2.17 4.01
C PHE A 66 2.98 3.48 4.03
N PHE A 67 3.87 3.60 5.04
CA PHE A 67 4.63 4.81 5.33
C PHE A 67 5.52 5.24 4.15
N ASP A 68 6.23 4.32 3.53
CA ASP A 68 7.22 4.58 2.47
C ASP A 68 6.63 5.11 1.16
N ARG A 69 5.31 4.97 0.95
CA ARG A 69 4.64 5.47 -0.27
C ARG A 69 4.27 6.95 -0.21
N ASP A 70 4.26 7.54 0.98
CA ASP A 70 3.88 8.95 1.19
C ASP A 70 5.08 9.92 1.09
N PHE A 71 6.31 9.39 0.97
CA PHE A 71 7.54 10.20 0.95
C PHE A 71 8.43 9.88 -0.27
N PRO A 72 9.31 10.81 -0.69
CA PRO A 72 10.42 10.49 -1.58
C PRO A 72 11.22 9.30 -1.04
N ALA A 73 11.71 8.45 -1.94
CA ALA A 73 12.38 7.20 -1.58
C ALA A 73 13.49 7.37 -0.53
N GLU A 74 14.23 8.47 -0.60
CA GLU A 74 15.27 8.79 0.38
C GLU A 74 14.71 9.10 1.78
N MET A 75 13.62 9.87 1.88
CA MET A 75 12.96 10.16 3.14
C MET A 75 12.30 8.91 3.73
N ALA A 76 11.71 8.08 2.89
CA ALA A 76 11.15 6.79 3.28
C ALA A 76 12.23 5.87 3.89
N SER A 77 13.41 5.79 3.28
CA SER A 77 14.53 4.97 3.79
C SER A 77 14.95 5.40 5.20
N VAL A 78 15.24 6.70 5.39
CA VAL A 78 15.69 7.22 6.70
C VAL A 78 14.58 7.10 7.73
N GLY A 79 13.32 7.32 7.35
CA GLY A 79 12.17 7.10 8.21
C GLY A 79 12.05 5.65 8.70
N MET A 80 12.20 4.67 7.80
CA MET A 80 12.17 3.26 8.15
C MET A 80 13.34 2.84 9.04
N GLU A 81 14.54 3.34 8.80
CA GLU A 81 15.70 3.14 9.67
C GLU A 81 15.46 3.70 11.07
N GLY A 82 14.92 4.93 11.17
CA GLY A 82 14.57 5.55 12.45
C GLY A 82 13.51 4.77 13.22
N LEU A 83 12.48 4.25 12.54
CA LEU A 83 11.48 3.38 13.15
C LEU A 83 12.10 2.08 13.70
N GLN A 84 13.00 1.45 12.94
CA GLN A 84 13.70 0.25 13.37
C GLN A 84 14.61 0.50 14.56
N GLU A 85 15.36 1.60 14.53
CA GLU A 85 16.23 2.00 15.64
C GLU A 85 15.43 2.25 16.91
N PHE A 86 14.31 2.98 16.83
CA PHE A 86 13.46 3.25 17.99
C PHE A 86 12.88 1.97 18.62
N MET A 87 12.56 0.95 17.81
CA MET A 87 12.07 -0.33 18.31
C MET A 87 13.11 -1.09 19.17
N VAL A 88 14.41 -0.85 18.95
CA VAL A 88 15.51 -1.52 19.68
C VAL A 88 16.12 -0.61 20.74
N PHE A 89 16.23 0.69 20.46
CA PHE A 89 16.89 1.71 21.26
C PHE A 89 15.97 2.94 21.42
N PRO A 90 14.94 2.86 22.27
CA PRO A 90 13.97 3.94 22.41
C PRO A 90 14.59 5.24 22.96
N ASP A 91 15.70 5.15 23.69
CA ASP A 91 16.44 6.30 24.24
C ASP A 91 17.07 7.17 23.14
N ASN A 92 17.22 6.66 21.91
CA ASN A 92 17.77 7.41 20.77
C ASN A 92 16.74 8.34 20.10
N LEU A 93 15.53 8.49 20.67
CA LEU A 93 14.44 9.24 20.04
C LEU A 93 14.85 10.63 19.54
N GLU A 94 15.54 11.42 20.36
CA GLU A 94 15.97 12.78 20.00
C GLU A 94 16.95 12.77 18.81
N ASP A 95 17.90 11.83 18.80
CA ASP A 95 18.87 11.70 17.71
C ASP A 95 18.20 11.26 16.40
N ILE A 96 17.21 10.35 16.49
CA ILE A 96 16.40 9.90 15.36
C ILE A 96 15.63 11.10 14.78
N LEU A 97 14.94 11.86 15.63
CA LEU A 97 14.17 13.03 15.20
C LEU A 97 15.05 14.11 14.57
N ALA A 98 16.23 14.35 15.13
CA ALA A 98 17.21 15.29 14.56
C ALA A 98 17.67 14.88 13.16
N ARG A 99 17.97 13.58 12.94
CA ARG A 99 18.34 13.06 11.61
C ARG A 99 17.20 13.15 10.61
N LEU A 100 15.97 12.87 11.04
CA LEU A 100 14.78 12.99 10.18
C LEU A 100 14.54 14.42 9.75
N GLU A 101 14.71 15.40 10.64
CA GLU A 101 14.53 16.82 10.32
C GLU A 101 15.62 17.33 9.37
N ASP A 102 16.89 17.00 9.60
CA ASP A 102 17.98 17.35 8.68
C ASP A 102 17.73 16.78 7.26
N THR A 103 17.31 15.51 7.21
CA THR A 103 16.96 14.84 5.97
C THR A 103 15.78 15.52 5.27
N ARG A 104 14.72 15.86 6.01
CA ARG A 104 13.55 16.56 5.48
C ARG A 104 13.94 17.91 4.88
N GLN A 105 14.76 18.70 5.58
CA GLN A 105 15.24 20.00 5.09
C GLN A 105 16.09 19.87 3.82
N ARG A 106 16.82 18.76 3.65
CA ARG A 106 17.62 18.51 2.46
C ARG A 106 16.79 18.07 1.25
N ILE A 107 15.82 17.17 1.46
CA ILE A 107 15.02 16.56 0.39
C ILE A 107 13.96 17.51 -0.16
N TYR A 108 13.29 18.27 0.72
CA TYR A 108 12.13 19.09 0.36
C TYR A 108 12.47 20.57 0.13
N LYS A 109 13.65 20.84 -0.42
CA LYS A 109 14.05 22.19 -0.83
C LYS A 109 13.25 22.69 -2.03
#